data_AF-A0A972R0P0-F1
#
_entry.id   AF-A0A972R0P0-F1
#
_cell.length_a   1.000
_cell.length_b   1.000
_cell.length_c   1.000
_cell.angle_alpha   90.00
_cell.angle_beta   90.00
_cell.angle_gamma   90.00
#
_symmetry.space_group_name_H-M   'P 1'
#
loop_
_entity.id
_entity.type
_entity.pdbx_description
1 polymer ?
#
loop_
_entity_poly.entity_id
_entity_poly.type
_entity_poly.pdbx_seq_one_letter_code
_entity_poly.pdbx_strand_id
1 'polypeptide(L)' 'MECNQAENKARCNCTYEPCSRKGICCQCLAYHLPNKELPACAFPPEKERTYNRSFQAFIDAHSK' A
#
# COMPACT_ATOMS: atom_id res chain seq x y z
N MET A 1 -0.40 -19.73 6.45
CA MET A 1 -0.02 -18.68 7.42
C MET A 1 -1.24 -17.79 7.59
N GLU A 2 -1.73 -17.63 8.81
CA GLU A 2 -2.86 -16.74 9.07
C GLU A 2 -2.41 -15.27 8.96
N CYS A 3 -3.27 -14.41 8.41
CA CYS A 3 -2.98 -12.99 8.25
C CYS A 3 -3.60 -12.19 9.40
N ASN A 4 -2.82 -11.31 10.05
CA ASN A 4 -3.30 -10.41 11.11
C ASN A 4 -4.16 -9.27 10.55
N GLN A 5 -5.27 -9.60 9.88
CA GLN A 5 -6.04 -8.68 9.07
C GLN A 5 -6.56 -7.47 9.87
N ALA A 6 -7.03 -7.69 11.10
CA ALA A 6 -7.55 -6.63 11.96
C ALA A 6 -6.47 -5.58 12.28
N GLU A 7 -5.28 -6.02 12.72
CA GLU A 7 -4.14 -5.14 13.01
C GLU A 7 -3.63 -4.44 11.74
N ASN A 8 -3.51 -5.19 10.64
CA ASN A 8 -3.08 -4.65 9.36
C ASN A 8 -4.06 -3.59 8.84
N LYS A 9 -5.37 -3.78 9.04
CA LYS A 9 -6.40 -2.82 8.64
C LYS A 9 -6.30 -1.52 9.45
N ALA A 10 -5.98 -1.61 10.74
CA ALA A 10 -5.74 -0.43 11.58
C ALA A 10 -4.51 0.39 11.15
N ARG A 11 -3.50 -0.27 10.55
CA ARG A 11 -2.28 0.38 10.02
C ARG A 11 -2.37 0.75 8.54
N CYS A 12 -3.41 0.31 7.83
CA CYS A 12 -3.54 0.53 6.41
C CYS A 12 -3.95 1.98 6.12
N ASN A 13 -3.07 2.72 5.44
CA ASN A 13 -3.29 4.09 5.01
C ASN A 13 -3.84 4.22 3.58
N CYS A 14 -4.26 3.12 2.93
CA CYS A 14 -4.80 3.16 1.57
C CYS A 14 -6.03 4.07 1.51
N THR A 15 -5.93 5.14 0.72
CA THR A 15 -6.96 6.20 0.62
C THR A 15 -8.04 5.88 -0.42
N TYR A 16 -7.84 4.83 -1.23
CA TYR A 16 -8.84 4.39 -2.20
C TYR A 16 -9.98 3.65 -1.49
N GLU A 17 -11.22 4.10 -1.71
CA GLU A 17 -12.42 3.35 -1.38
C GLU A 17 -13.29 3.15 -2.62
N PRO A 18 -13.81 1.93 -2.86
CA PRO A 18 -13.96 0.78 -1.94
C PRO A 18 -12.87 -0.30 -2.08
N CYS A 19 -11.77 -0.22 -1.34
CA CYS A 19 -10.68 -1.20 -1.48
C CYS A 19 -10.98 -2.52 -0.74
N SER A 20 -11.34 -3.55 -1.49
CA SER A 20 -11.67 -4.89 -0.94
C SER A 20 -10.48 -5.64 -0.31
N ARG A 21 -9.25 -5.20 -0.55
CA ARG A 21 -8.00 -5.89 -0.13
C ARG A 21 -7.44 -5.35 1.19
N LYS A 22 -8.05 -4.32 1.80
CA LYS A 22 -7.54 -3.67 3.01
C LYS A 22 -7.30 -4.66 4.15
N GLY A 23 -6.09 -4.60 4.72
CA GLY A 23 -5.65 -5.48 5.79
C GLY A 23 -5.11 -6.86 5.33
N ILE A 24 -5.24 -7.21 4.05
CA ILE A 24 -4.75 -8.49 3.51
C ILE A 24 -3.50 -8.23 2.65
N CYS A 25 -2.33 -8.18 3.30
CA CYS A 25 -1.08 -7.74 2.66
C CYS A 25 -0.69 -8.56 1.42
N CYS A 26 -0.90 -9.88 1.44
CA CYS A 26 -0.61 -10.74 0.29
C CYS A 26 -1.47 -10.39 -0.95
N GLN A 27 -2.75 -10.02 -0.75
CA GLN A 27 -3.62 -9.59 -1.84
C GLN A 27 -3.25 -8.20 -2.35
N CYS A 28 -2.85 -7.28 -1.47
CA CYS A 28 -2.35 -5.98 -1.90
C CYS A 28 -1.11 -6.12 -2.80
N LEU A 29 -0.14 -6.95 -2.39
CA LEU A 29 1.07 -7.21 -3.19
C LEU A 29 0.74 -7.86 -4.53
N ALA A 30 -0.08 -8.92 -4.52
CA ALA A 30 -0.49 -9.60 -5.75
C ALA A 30 -1.21 -8.67 -6.74
N TYR A 31 -1.91 -7.65 -6.26
CA TYR A 31 -2.60 -6.67 -7.09
C TYR A 31 -1.69 -5.55 -7.62
N HIS A 32 -0.82 -4.99 -6.77
CA HIS A 32 -0.01 -3.81 -7.15
C HIS A 32 1.27 -4.17 -7.92
N LEU A 33 1.93 -5.29 -7.60
CA LEU A 33 3.21 -5.65 -8.23
C LEU A 33 3.13 -5.82 -9.77
N PRO A 34 2.07 -6.43 -10.35
CA PRO A 34 1.91 -6.49 -11.80
C PRO A 34 1.85 -5.12 -12.48
N ASN A 35 1.37 -4.09 -11.77
CA ASN A 35 1.30 -2.71 -12.23
C ASN A 35 2.58 -1.92 -11.96
N LYS A 36 3.65 -2.57 -11.47
CA LYS A 36 4.89 -1.94 -11.01
C LYS A 36 4.64 -0.91 -9.89
N GLU A 37 3.70 -1.24 -9.01
CA GLU A 37 3.32 -0.44 -7.85
C GLU A 37 3.60 -1.18 -6.53
N LEU A 38 3.68 -0.41 -5.45
CA LEU A 38 3.67 -0.92 -4.08
C LEU A 38 2.34 -0.58 -3.37
N PRO A 39 1.91 -1.38 -2.38
CA PRO A 39 0.75 -1.03 -1.57
C PRO A 39 0.94 0.31 -0.83
N ALA A 40 -0.18 0.99 -0.55
CA ALA A 40 -0.21 2.25 0.19
C ALA A 40 0.65 2.30 1.46
N CYS A 41 0.71 1.17 2.20
CA CYS A 41 1.45 1.06 3.45
C CYS A 41 2.98 1.21 3.27
N ALA A 42 3.48 1.19 2.04
CA ALA A 42 4.87 1.48 1.73
C ALA A 42 5.17 3.00 1.63
N PHE A 43 4.14 3.86 1.66
CA PHE A 43 4.26 5.30 1.46
C PHE A 43 3.83 6.09 2.69
N PRO A 44 4.48 7.24 2.99
CA PRO A 44 3.95 8.21 3.93
C PRO A 44 2.53 8.69 3.54
N PRO A 45 1.65 9.05 4.50
CA PRO A 45 0.27 9.46 4.21
C PRO A 45 0.14 10.59 3.19
N GLU A 46 1.07 11.55 3.21
CA GLU A 46 1.13 12.67 2.27
C GLU A 46 1.48 12.23 0.84
N LYS A 47 2.33 11.20 0.67
CA LYS A 47 2.67 10.65 -0.64
C LYS A 47 1.55 9.76 -1.16
N GLU A 48 0.95 8.92 -0.32
CA GLU A 48 -0.16 8.04 -0.70
C GLU A 48 -1.39 8.82 -1.24
N ARG A 49 -1.65 10.05 -0.75
CA ARG A 49 -2.72 10.91 -1.26
C ARG A 49 -2.55 11.33 -2.73
N THR A 50 -1.34 11.23 -3.27
CA THR A 50 -1.08 11.53 -4.69
C THR A 50 -1.44 10.35 -5.62
N TYR A 51 -1.73 9.18 -5.05
CA TYR A 51 -1.97 7.92 -5.74
C TYR A 51 -0.81 7.42 -6.63
N ASN A 52 0.33 8.12 -6.67
CA ASN A 52 1.53 7.66 -7.35
C ASN A 52 2.20 6.58 -6.49
N ARG A 53 1.84 5.33 -6.75
CA ARG A 53 2.36 4.15 -6.03
C ARG A 53 3.50 3.46 -6.75
N SER A 54 4.13 4.12 -7.72
CA SER A 54 5.25 3.57 -8.47
C SER A 54 6.47 3.28 -7.59
N PHE A 55 7.32 2.36 -8.02
CA PHE A 55 8.62 2.12 -7.36
C PHE A 55 9.49 3.39 -7.30
N GLN A 56 9.41 4.28 -8.30
CA GLN A 56 10.14 5.54 -8.26
C GLN A 56 9.65 6.43 -7.12
N ALA A 57 8.33 6.60 -6.98
CA ALA A 57 7.76 7.37 -5.87
C ALA A 57 8.12 6.78 -4.50
N PHE A 58 8.28 5.45 -4.40
CA PHE A 58 8.75 4.80 -3.19
C PHE A 58 10.20 5.18 -2.89
N ILE A 59 11.09 5.09 -3.87
CA ILE A 59 12.50 5.51 -3.72
C ILE A 59 12.55 6.98 -3.30
N ASP A 60 11.87 7.87 -4.00
CA ASP A 60 11.86 9.31 -3.69
C ASP A 60 11.31 9.62 -2.30
N ALA A 61 10.37 8.81 -1.79
CA ALA A 61 9.80 8.98 -0.46
C ALA A 61 10.73 8.55 0.68
N HIS A 62 11.71 7.69 0.40
CA HIS A 62 12.57 7.05 1.42
C HIS A 62 14.06 7.32 1.24
N SER A 63 14.50 7.83 0.10
CA SER A 63 15.87 8.27 -0.12
C SER A 63 16.13 9.57 0.65
N LYS A 64 17.02 9.47 1.65
CA LYS A 64 17.69 10.59 2.33
C LYS A 64 19.16 10.59 1.94
#